data_AF-A0A9X2G1V9-F1
#
_entry.id   AF-A0A9X2G1V9-F1
#
_cell.length_a   1.000
_cell.length_b   1.000
_cell.length_c   1.000
_cell.angle_alpha   90.00
_cell.angle_beta   90.00
_cell.angle_gamma   90.00
#
_symmetry.space_group_name_H-M   'P 1'
#
loop_
_entity.id
_entity.type
_entity.pdbx_description
1 polymer ?
#
loop_
_entity_poly.entity_id
_entity_poly.type
_entity_poly.pdbx_seq_one_letter_code
_entity_poly.pdbx_strand_id
1 'polypeptide(L)'
;MYDSLAESGGAVVAYLDGYRGNWNDARLESVFPARMANVDDVAFARGVVAGLVASHDVDAGRVHVVRYSNGGQMVLRLLHETPSMLAGAAIVAATMPAPESFLALTPAPAPVPVPTLVVHGTHDPIVPYHGGRFPMLTRRVFRVDGLALSAFETARYLALRNGITAKPVVTRLEPAQRRTHDRTWIEQSDFRQDGRPPVRLLTVHGGGHTVPGPGRAPFFIGRTARSVSVASAVAEHLGIGVAPRP
;
A
#
# COMPACT_ATOMS: atom_id res chain seq x y z
N MET A 1 -5.58 -15.07 -4.22
CA MET A 1 -4.60 -14.72 -5.29
C MET A 1 -3.18 -14.91 -4.81
N TYR A 2 -2.82 -14.40 -3.63
CA TYR A 2 -1.56 -14.83 -3.01
C TYR A 2 -1.62 -16.30 -2.57
N ASP A 3 -2.81 -16.86 -2.36
CA ASP A 3 -3.01 -18.30 -2.09
C ASP A 3 -2.36 -19.19 -3.16
N SER A 4 -2.36 -18.79 -4.44
CA SER A 4 -1.70 -19.58 -5.48
C SER A 4 -0.17 -19.58 -5.36
N LEU A 5 0.43 -18.59 -4.67
CA LEU A 5 1.85 -18.63 -4.30
C LEU A 5 2.10 -19.64 -3.18
N ALA A 6 1.17 -19.76 -2.23
CA ALA A 6 1.25 -20.76 -1.18
C ALA A 6 1.06 -22.17 -1.73
N GLU A 7 0.04 -22.36 -2.59
CA GLU A 7 -0.27 -23.62 -3.24
C GLU A 7 0.87 -24.12 -4.15
N SER A 8 1.60 -23.20 -4.81
CA SER A 8 2.75 -23.56 -5.66
C SER A 8 4.06 -23.74 -4.87
N GLY A 9 4.07 -23.48 -3.56
CA GLY A 9 5.28 -23.45 -2.74
C GLY A 9 6.20 -22.26 -3.01
N GLY A 10 5.74 -21.25 -3.74
CA GLY A 10 6.52 -20.05 -4.08
C GLY A 10 6.63 -19.04 -2.93
N ALA A 11 5.75 -19.11 -1.92
CA ALA A 11 5.82 -18.27 -0.72
C ALA A 11 5.03 -18.86 0.45
N VAL A 12 5.40 -18.48 1.67
CA VAL A 12 4.49 -18.58 2.82
C VAL A 12 3.65 -17.31 2.87
N VAL A 13 2.32 -17.46 2.96
CA VAL A 13 1.37 -16.34 2.96
C VAL A 13 0.65 -16.27 4.29
N ALA A 14 0.73 -15.10 4.94
CA ALA A 14 0.04 -14.83 6.19
C ALA A 14 -0.94 -13.66 6.04
N TYR A 15 -2.17 -13.90 6.47
CA TYR A 15 -3.22 -12.88 6.54
C TYR A 15 -3.38 -12.46 8.00
N LEU A 16 -2.63 -11.44 8.41
CA LEU A 16 -2.70 -10.94 9.78
C LEU A 16 -4.02 -10.19 9.99
N ASP A 17 -4.66 -10.45 11.13
CA ASP A 17 -5.87 -9.78 11.59
C ASP A 17 -5.54 -8.63 12.54
N GLY A 18 -6.08 -7.45 12.24
CA GLY A 18 -5.95 -6.28 13.10
C GLY A 18 -6.88 -6.36 14.31
N TYR A 19 -6.49 -5.73 15.42
CA TYR A 19 -7.30 -5.69 16.63
C TYR A 19 -8.67 -5.04 16.37
N ARG A 20 -9.74 -5.83 16.54
CA ARG A 20 -11.12 -5.46 16.20
C ARG A 20 -11.24 -4.93 14.77
N GLY A 21 -10.53 -5.57 13.83
CA GLY A 21 -10.54 -5.25 12.41
C GLY A 21 -9.80 -3.95 12.03
N ASN A 22 -9.00 -3.39 12.94
CA ASN A 22 -8.24 -2.16 12.68
C ASN A 22 -6.78 -2.29 13.13
N TRP A 23 -5.93 -1.46 12.53
CA TRP A 23 -4.51 -1.31 12.86
C TRP A 23 -4.25 0.01 13.58
N ASN A 24 -3.36 -0.02 14.56
CA ASN A 24 -2.70 1.13 15.14
C ASN A 24 -1.72 1.70 14.10
N ASP A 25 -2.27 2.45 13.17
CA ASP A 25 -1.57 2.81 11.93
C ASP A 25 -0.74 4.11 12.04
N ALA A 26 -0.23 4.58 10.89
CA ALA A 26 0.61 5.75 10.74
C ALA A 26 -0.05 7.10 11.04
N ARG A 27 -1.38 7.19 11.22
CA ARG A 27 -2.06 8.50 11.36
C ARG A 27 -2.16 8.91 12.82
N LEU A 28 -1.66 10.09 13.17
CA LEU A 28 -1.68 10.60 14.55
C LEU A 28 -3.11 10.74 15.08
N GLU A 29 -4.04 11.20 14.25
CA GLU A 29 -5.42 11.51 14.62
C GLU A 29 -6.39 10.34 14.45
N SER A 30 -5.89 9.14 14.16
CA SER A 30 -6.71 7.93 14.15
C SER A 30 -7.26 7.67 15.56
N VAL A 31 -8.55 7.31 15.68
CA VAL A 31 -9.12 6.79 16.93
C VAL A 31 -9.71 5.40 16.75
N PHE A 32 -9.10 4.62 15.86
CA PHE A 32 -9.45 3.22 15.70
C PHE A 32 -9.24 2.42 16.99
N PRO A 33 -9.98 1.31 17.19
CA PRO A 33 -9.87 0.50 18.40
C PRO A 33 -8.42 0.09 18.75
N ALA A 34 -7.61 -0.25 17.76
CA ALA A 34 -6.20 -0.60 17.93
C ALA A 34 -5.35 0.57 18.45
N ARG A 35 -5.60 1.80 17.97
CA ARG A 35 -4.96 3.01 18.50
C ARG A 35 -5.41 3.29 19.93
N MET A 36 -6.70 3.25 20.19
CA MET A 36 -7.25 3.56 21.52
C MET A 36 -6.80 2.55 22.59
N ALA A 37 -6.58 1.30 22.20
CA ALA A 37 -6.03 0.26 23.07
C ALA A 37 -4.48 0.22 23.08
N ASN A 38 -3.82 1.12 22.35
CA ASN A 38 -2.37 1.17 22.20
C ASN A 38 -1.76 -0.19 21.80
N VAL A 39 -2.39 -0.88 20.84
CA VAL A 39 -1.91 -2.18 20.35
C VAL A 39 -0.57 -1.99 19.63
N ASP A 40 0.42 -2.79 19.98
CA ASP A 40 1.71 -2.80 19.30
C ASP A 40 1.67 -3.68 18.05
N ASP A 41 1.04 -3.15 17.00
CA ASP A 41 0.92 -3.85 15.72
C ASP A 41 2.25 -3.99 14.98
N VAL A 42 3.26 -3.16 15.28
CA VAL A 42 4.60 -3.28 14.73
C VAL A 42 5.30 -4.49 15.33
N ALA A 43 5.25 -4.66 16.65
CA ALA A 43 5.76 -5.85 17.32
C ALA A 43 5.01 -7.12 16.89
N PHE A 44 3.68 -7.05 16.72
CA PHE A 44 2.90 -8.17 16.21
C PHE A 44 3.36 -8.59 14.80
N ALA A 45 3.50 -7.65 13.87
CA ALA A 45 3.98 -7.96 12.52
C ALA A 45 5.39 -8.58 12.53
N ARG A 46 6.31 -8.02 13.34
CA ARG A 46 7.65 -8.60 13.52
C ARG A 46 7.62 -10.01 14.11
N GLY A 47 6.76 -10.25 15.09
CA GLY A 47 6.60 -11.56 15.72
C GLY A 47 6.07 -12.61 14.74
N VAL A 48 5.10 -12.25 13.90
CA VAL A 48 4.60 -13.15 12.85
C VAL A 48 5.71 -13.49 11.85
N VAL A 49 6.44 -12.50 11.34
CA VAL A 49 7.55 -12.74 10.41
C VAL A 49 8.62 -13.64 11.04
N ALA A 50 9.05 -13.34 12.26
CA ALA A 50 10.04 -14.15 12.98
C ALA A 50 9.55 -15.59 13.20
N GLY A 51 8.28 -15.77 13.57
CA GLY A 51 7.68 -17.08 13.75
C GLY A 51 7.64 -17.89 12.46
N LEU A 52 7.29 -17.28 11.33
CA LEU A 52 7.26 -17.94 10.03
C LEU A 52 8.66 -18.32 9.55
N VAL A 53 9.64 -17.42 9.69
CA VAL A 53 11.06 -17.71 9.37
C VAL A 53 11.61 -18.85 10.24
N ALA A 54 11.21 -18.93 11.51
CA ALA A 54 11.68 -20.00 12.39
C ALA A 54 10.99 -21.35 12.14
N SER A 55 9.76 -21.34 11.63
CA SER A 55 8.94 -22.55 11.45
C SER A 55 8.90 -23.09 10.02
N HIS A 56 9.27 -22.26 9.04
CA HIS A 56 9.28 -22.58 7.62
C HIS A 56 10.65 -22.23 7.03
N ASP A 57 11.08 -22.96 6.01
CA ASP A 57 12.32 -22.68 5.27
C ASP A 57 12.12 -21.48 4.31
N VAL A 58 11.97 -20.29 4.89
CA VAL A 58 11.75 -19.04 4.15
C VAL A 58 12.86 -18.03 4.38
N ASP A 59 13.25 -17.35 3.31
CA ASP A 59 14.28 -16.31 3.33
C ASP A 59 13.79 -15.05 4.05
N ALA A 60 14.39 -14.73 5.20
CA ALA A 60 14.10 -13.53 5.98
C ALA A 60 14.39 -12.23 5.21
N GLY A 61 15.21 -12.28 4.16
CA GLY A 61 15.50 -11.16 3.25
C GLY A 61 14.46 -10.97 2.14
N ARG A 62 13.40 -11.80 2.08
CA ARG A 62 12.35 -11.77 1.04
C ARG A 62 10.95 -11.58 1.61
N VAL A 63 10.82 -10.72 2.61
CA VAL A 63 9.54 -10.41 3.25
C VAL A 63 8.85 -9.27 2.49
N HIS A 64 7.65 -9.53 1.97
CA HIS A 64 6.86 -8.55 1.26
C HIS A 64 5.55 -8.27 2.00
N VAL A 65 5.13 -7.01 2.04
CA VAL A 65 3.87 -6.59 2.67
C VAL A 65 2.96 -5.89 1.66
N VAL A 66 1.71 -6.33 1.57
CA VAL A 66 0.71 -5.75 0.67
C VAL A 66 -0.57 -5.51 1.45
N ARG A 67 -1.02 -4.26 1.53
CA ARG A 67 -2.24 -3.93 2.27
C ARG A 67 -3.04 -2.79 1.66
N TYR A 68 -4.31 -2.75 2.04
CA TYR A 68 -5.32 -1.81 1.55
C TYR A 68 -5.83 -0.92 2.68
N SER A 69 -6.07 0.36 2.40
CA SER A 69 -6.72 1.35 3.29
C SER A 69 -6.00 1.49 4.64
N ASN A 70 -6.67 1.22 5.78
CA ASN A 70 -6.04 1.20 7.11
C ASN A 70 -4.82 0.26 7.18
N GLY A 71 -4.87 -0.89 6.50
CA GLY A 71 -3.69 -1.74 6.38
C GLY A 71 -2.57 -1.09 5.55
N GLY A 72 -2.91 -0.28 4.54
CA GLY A 72 -1.93 0.51 3.79
C GLY A 72 -1.24 1.57 4.65
N GLN A 73 -1.98 2.17 5.60
CA GLN A 73 -1.40 3.03 6.65
C GLN A 73 -0.48 2.25 7.59
N MET A 74 -0.80 0.98 7.88
CA MET A 74 0.11 0.11 8.63
C MET A 74 1.40 -0.17 7.84
N VAL A 75 1.32 -0.36 6.52
CA VAL A 75 2.51 -0.50 5.66
C VAL A 75 3.39 0.75 5.72
N LEU A 76 2.79 1.95 5.65
CA LEU A 76 3.52 3.20 5.83
C LEU A 76 4.22 3.25 7.20
N ARG A 77 3.57 2.80 8.27
CA ARG A 77 4.19 2.72 9.61
C ARG A 77 5.36 1.73 9.65
N LEU A 78 5.20 0.53 9.09
CA LEU A 78 6.25 -0.48 9.03
C LEU A 78 7.46 -0.02 8.22
N LEU A 79 7.24 0.70 7.12
CA LEU A 79 8.29 1.33 6.32
C LEU A 79 9.10 2.35 7.11
N HIS A 80 8.61 2.88 8.23
CA HIS A 80 9.37 3.82 9.07
C HIS A 80 9.94 3.16 10.32
N GLU A 81 9.19 2.28 10.98
CA GLU A 81 9.58 1.72 12.28
C GLU A 81 10.37 0.41 12.19
N THR A 82 10.24 -0.34 11.08
CA THR A 82 10.97 -1.61 10.89
C THR A 82 11.40 -1.83 9.43
N PRO A 83 12.02 -0.84 8.76
CA PRO A 83 12.24 -0.90 7.32
C PRO A 83 13.20 -2.02 6.88
N SER A 84 14.13 -2.45 7.74
CA SER A 84 15.05 -3.56 7.48
C SER A 84 14.36 -4.93 7.40
N MET A 85 13.13 -5.04 7.89
CA MET A 85 12.32 -6.26 7.77
C MET A 85 11.76 -6.45 6.37
N LEU A 86 11.68 -5.40 5.54
CA LEU A 86 10.89 -5.43 4.31
C LEU A 86 11.76 -5.45 3.06
N ALA A 87 11.58 -6.48 2.23
CA ALA A 87 12.14 -6.59 0.89
C ALA A 87 11.32 -5.83 -0.15
N GLY A 88 10.02 -5.58 0.13
CA GLY A 88 9.15 -4.81 -0.73
C GLY A 88 7.79 -4.54 -0.11
N ALA A 89 7.14 -3.46 -0.57
CA ALA A 89 5.86 -3.01 -0.02
C ALA A 89 4.86 -2.64 -1.13
N ALA A 90 3.57 -2.86 -0.88
CA ALA A 90 2.50 -2.31 -1.69
C ALA A 90 1.40 -1.69 -0.84
N ILE A 91 1.05 -0.46 -1.19
CA ILE A 91 0.10 0.40 -0.49
C ILE A 91 -1.06 0.67 -1.45
N VAL A 92 -2.25 0.19 -1.11
CA VAL A 92 -3.45 0.38 -1.92
C VAL A 92 -4.44 1.28 -1.18
N ALA A 93 -4.93 2.31 -1.85
CA ALA A 93 -5.92 3.24 -1.33
C ALA A 93 -5.54 3.87 0.03
N ALA A 94 -4.27 4.23 0.19
CA ALA A 94 -3.75 4.95 1.35
C ALA A 94 -2.62 5.89 0.91
N THR A 95 -2.55 7.06 1.53
CA THR A 95 -1.54 8.09 1.27
C THR A 95 -0.77 8.44 2.53
N MET A 96 0.45 8.95 2.38
CA MET A 96 1.30 9.37 3.49
C MET A 96 0.61 10.48 4.29
N PRO A 97 0.50 10.37 5.62
CA PRO A 97 0.07 11.50 6.45
C PRO A 97 1.04 12.67 6.28
N ALA A 98 0.53 13.91 6.36
CA ALA A 98 1.39 15.08 6.44
C ALA A 98 2.26 15.00 7.71
N PRO A 99 3.43 15.65 7.76
CA PRO A 99 4.35 15.56 8.91
C PRO A 99 3.68 15.78 10.27
N GLU A 100 2.76 16.73 10.36
CA GLU A 100 1.98 17.05 11.58
C GLU A 100 0.94 15.99 11.96
N SER A 101 0.52 15.16 11.01
CA SER A 101 -0.48 14.09 11.17
C SER A 101 0.17 12.70 11.16
N PHE A 102 1.51 12.62 11.14
CA PHE A 102 2.23 11.37 11.03
C PHE A 102 2.68 10.87 12.40
N LEU A 103 2.23 9.66 12.76
CA LEU A 103 2.70 8.93 13.93
C LEU A 103 3.84 7.99 13.51
N ALA A 104 5.06 8.33 13.92
CA ALA A 104 6.22 7.44 13.88
C ALA A 104 7.05 7.58 15.15
N LEU A 105 7.91 6.58 15.40
CA LEU A 105 8.90 6.63 16.46
C LEU A 105 9.76 7.90 16.36
N THR A 106 10.07 8.49 17.51
CA THR A 106 10.97 9.64 17.63
C THR A 106 12.05 9.32 18.67
N PRO A 107 13.34 9.21 18.28
CA PRO A 107 13.85 9.27 16.91
C PRO A 107 13.41 8.06 16.08
N ALA A 108 13.16 8.27 14.78
CA ALA A 108 12.88 7.18 13.87
C ALA A 108 14.18 6.42 13.54
N PRO A 109 14.11 5.09 13.26
CA PRO A 109 15.23 4.36 12.69
C PRO A 109 15.74 5.00 11.40
N ALA A 110 17.03 4.78 11.10
CA ALA A 110 17.61 5.20 9.83
C ALA A 110 16.80 4.60 8.66
N PRO A 111 16.50 5.38 7.61
CA PRO A 111 15.78 4.86 6.46
C PRO A 111 16.54 3.72 5.77
N VAL A 112 15.86 2.59 5.58
CA VAL A 112 16.29 1.55 4.64
C VAL A 112 15.45 1.71 3.37
N PRO A 113 16.07 1.85 2.18
CA PRO A 113 15.35 1.90 0.92
C PRO A 113 14.56 0.61 0.64
N VAL A 114 13.26 0.72 0.36
CA VAL A 114 12.37 -0.44 0.11
C VAL A 114 11.60 -0.20 -1.20
N PRO A 115 11.66 -1.12 -2.18
CA PRO A 115 10.89 -0.97 -3.40
C PRO A 115 9.39 -0.96 -3.07
N THR A 116 8.68 0.07 -3.55
CA THR A 116 7.30 0.32 -3.12
C THR A 116 6.35 0.56 -4.29
N LEU A 117 5.22 -0.13 -4.29
CA LEU A 117 4.09 0.12 -5.19
C LEU A 117 3.00 0.89 -4.45
N VAL A 118 2.52 1.98 -5.02
CA VAL A 118 1.35 2.72 -4.55
C VAL A 118 0.25 2.60 -5.59
N VAL A 119 -0.98 2.31 -5.18
CA VAL A 119 -2.14 2.24 -6.07
C VAL A 119 -3.27 3.07 -5.48
N HIS A 120 -3.75 4.09 -6.20
CA HIS A 120 -4.77 5.00 -5.66
C HIS A 120 -5.76 5.48 -6.72
N GLY A 121 -7.05 5.55 -6.35
CA GLY A 121 -8.12 5.99 -7.24
C GLY A 121 -8.36 7.50 -7.18
N THR A 122 -8.53 8.16 -8.33
CA THR A 122 -8.74 9.61 -8.36
C THR A 122 -10.11 10.06 -7.84
N HIS A 123 -11.07 9.15 -7.77
CA HIS A 123 -12.42 9.38 -7.23
C HIS A 123 -12.64 8.62 -5.92
N ASP A 124 -11.57 8.39 -5.15
CA ASP A 124 -11.64 7.80 -3.82
C ASP A 124 -12.44 8.74 -2.87
N PRO A 125 -13.62 8.34 -2.38
CA PRO A 125 -14.44 9.18 -1.52
C PRO A 125 -13.97 9.19 -0.06
N ILE A 126 -13.00 8.34 0.30
CA ILE A 126 -12.54 8.11 1.68
C ILE A 126 -11.17 8.76 1.88
N VAL A 127 -10.18 8.40 1.07
CA VAL A 127 -8.81 8.92 1.13
C VAL A 127 -8.55 9.81 -0.08
N PRO A 128 -8.49 11.15 0.09
CA PRO A 128 -8.34 12.08 -1.04
C PRO A 128 -7.09 11.80 -1.87
N TYR A 129 -7.26 11.53 -3.16
CA TYR A 129 -6.14 11.33 -4.09
C TYR A 129 -5.23 12.55 -4.18
N HIS A 130 -5.81 13.75 -4.14
CA HIS A 130 -5.07 15.02 -4.21
C HIS A 130 -4.54 15.50 -2.84
N GLY A 131 -4.65 14.67 -1.80
CA GLY A 131 -4.23 15.04 -0.45
C GLY A 131 -5.17 16.04 0.20
N GLY A 132 -4.67 16.71 1.24
CA GLY A 132 -5.42 17.61 2.09
C GLY A 132 -6.13 16.86 3.23
N ARG A 133 -7.07 17.56 3.86
CA ARG A 133 -7.79 17.02 5.02
C ARG A 133 -8.81 15.98 4.59
N PHE A 134 -8.97 14.93 5.40
CA PHE A 134 -10.00 13.92 5.16
C PHE A 134 -11.41 14.55 5.06
N PRO A 135 -12.30 14.07 4.17
CA PRO A 135 -13.64 14.60 4.02
C PRO A 135 -14.44 14.52 5.33
N MET A 136 -15.31 15.49 5.59
CA MET A 136 -16.08 15.56 6.84
C MET A 136 -16.90 14.27 7.10
N LEU A 137 -17.52 13.71 6.08
CA LEU A 137 -18.25 12.45 6.19
C LEU A 137 -17.31 11.29 6.60
N THR A 138 -16.14 11.18 5.97
CA THR A 138 -15.13 10.18 6.31
C THR A 138 -14.67 10.34 7.75
N ARG A 139 -14.41 11.57 8.18
CA ARG A 139 -13.99 11.87 9.55
C ARG A 139 -15.01 11.41 10.59
N ARG A 140 -16.31 11.57 10.29
CA ARG A 140 -17.39 11.16 11.18
C ARG A 140 -17.62 9.64 11.17
N VAL A 141 -17.61 9.01 10.00
CA VAL A 141 -17.94 7.58 9.83
C VAL A 141 -16.79 6.68 10.25
N PHE A 142 -15.57 7.00 9.80
CA PHE A 142 -14.38 6.19 10.05
C PHE A 142 -13.59 6.68 11.26
N ARG A 143 -13.97 7.81 11.88
CA ARG A 143 -13.27 8.38 13.04
C ARG A 143 -11.75 8.49 12.81
N VAL A 144 -11.40 9.03 11.65
CA VAL A 144 -10.03 9.36 11.25
C VAL A 144 -9.98 10.84 10.87
N ASP A 145 -8.91 11.55 11.18
CA ASP A 145 -8.71 12.94 10.76
C ASP A 145 -7.25 13.13 10.33
N GLY A 146 -6.85 14.37 10.13
CA GLY A 146 -5.50 14.75 9.78
C GLY A 146 -5.38 15.21 8.33
N LEU A 147 -4.19 15.71 8.02
CA LEU A 147 -3.78 16.09 6.68
C LEU A 147 -3.02 14.92 6.04
N ALA A 148 -3.25 14.70 4.76
CA ALA A 148 -2.51 13.71 3.98
C ALA A 148 -1.86 14.38 2.77
N LEU A 149 -0.72 13.83 2.37
CA LEU A 149 -0.13 14.12 1.06
C LEU A 149 -1.03 13.54 -0.04
N SER A 150 -0.91 14.08 -1.26
CA SER A 150 -1.50 13.44 -2.44
C SER A 150 -0.85 12.08 -2.71
N ALA A 151 -1.49 11.26 -3.56
CA ALA A 151 -0.93 9.97 -3.96
C ALA A 151 0.41 10.14 -4.70
N PHE A 152 0.53 11.19 -5.52
CA PHE A 152 1.79 11.53 -6.20
C PHE A 152 2.87 11.99 -5.23
N GLU A 153 2.54 12.86 -4.28
CA GLU A 153 3.49 13.30 -3.24
C GLU A 153 3.88 12.15 -2.30
N THR A 154 2.97 11.21 -2.03
CA THR A 154 3.27 9.98 -1.28
C THR A 154 4.32 9.14 -2.02
N ALA A 155 4.11 8.88 -3.32
CA ALA A 155 5.08 8.13 -4.13
C ALA A 155 6.43 8.87 -4.23
N ARG A 156 6.40 10.19 -4.44
CA ARG A 156 7.61 11.03 -4.45
C ARG A 156 8.34 11.01 -3.09
N TYR A 157 7.62 11.08 -1.98
CA TYR A 157 8.19 11.00 -0.64
C TYR A 157 8.93 9.68 -0.43
N LEU A 158 8.30 8.56 -0.80
CA LEU A 158 8.91 7.24 -0.73
C LEU A 158 10.11 7.10 -1.68
N ALA A 159 10.04 7.70 -2.87
CA ALA A 159 11.15 7.72 -3.82
C ALA A 159 12.36 8.47 -3.24
N LEU A 160 12.14 9.65 -2.63
CA LEU A 160 13.18 10.40 -1.93
C LEU A 160 13.76 9.60 -0.75
N ARG A 161 12.91 8.87 -0.01
CA ARG A 161 13.35 7.96 1.05
C ARG A 161 14.24 6.82 0.53
N ASN A 162 14.04 6.39 -0.72
CA ASN A 162 14.89 5.43 -1.40
C ASN A 162 16.14 6.06 -2.05
N GLY A 163 16.32 7.38 -1.95
CA GLY A 163 17.42 8.13 -2.57
C GLY A 163 17.24 8.41 -4.06
N ILE A 164 16.00 8.34 -4.57
CA ILE A 164 15.66 8.68 -5.96
C ILE A 164 15.31 10.16 -6.04
N THR A 165 16.11 10.92 -6.79
CA THR A 165 15.88 12.35 -7.05
C THR A 165 15.47 12.62 -8.49
N ALA A 166 15.59 11.63 -9.38
CA ALA A 166 15.15 11.73 -10.76
C ALA A 166 13.62 11.95 -10.85
N LYS A 167 13.18 12.68 -11.87
CA LYS A 167 11.74 12.81 -12.18
C LYS A 167 11.18 11.45 -12.62
N PRO A 168 9.93 11.13 -12.28
CA PRO A 168 9.34 9.88 -12.73
C PRO A 168 9.09 9.89 -14.23
N VAL A 169 9.15 8.71 -14.84
CA VAL A 169 8.60 8.48 -16.17
C VAL A 169 7.10 8.21 -16.01
N VAL A 170 6.27 8.98 -16.71
CA VAL A 170 4.81 8.84 -16.65
C VAL A 170 4.32 8.20 -17.94
N THR A 171 3.59 7.09 -17.82
CA THR A 171 3.04 6.35 -18.96
C THR A 171 1.58 6.02 -18.71
N ARG A 172 0.77 6.08 -19.75
CA ARG A 172 -0.59 5.54 -19.73
C ARG A 172 -0.53 4.05 -20.06
N LEU A 173 -1.09 3.21 -19.21
CA LEU A 173 -1.20 1.78 -19.49
C LEU A 173 -2.45 1.52 -20.31
N GLU A 174 -2.28 0.97 -21.51
CA GLU A 174 -3.39 0.51 -22.32
C GLU A 174 -3.90 -0.85 -21.79
N PRO A 175 -5.22 -1.03 -21.63
CA PRO A 175 -5.76 -2.28 -21.13
C PRO A 175 -5.57 -3.40 -22.16
N ALA A 176 -5.25 -4.61 -21.70
CA ALA A 176 -5.14 -5.79 -22.57
C ALA A 176 -6.43 -6.09 -23.35
N GLN A 177 -7.59 -5.71 -22.80
CA GLN A 177 -8.88 -5.76 -23.47
C GLN A 177 -9.63 -4.44 -23.22
N ARG A 178 -9.87 -3.66 -24.28
CA ARG A 178 -10.74 -2.47 -24.19
C ARG A 178 -12.20 -2.92 -24.07
N ARG A 179 -12.79 -2.74 -22.89
CA ARG A 179 -14.24 -2.81 -22.76
C ARG A 179 -14.84 -1.45 -23.11
N THR A 180 -15.84 -1.44 -23.98
CA THR A 180 -16.52 -0.23 -24.49
C THR A 180 -17.14 0.66 -23.40
N HIS A 181 -17.23 0.16 -22.16
CA HIS A 181 -17.78 0.87 -21.02
C HIS A 181 -16.79 1.05 -19.84
N ASP A 182 -15.49 0.80 -20.03
CA ASP A 182 -14.52 1.07 -18.97
C ASP A 182 -14.37 2.59 -18.76
N ARG A 183 -14.95 3.07 -17.66
CA ARG A 183 -14.85 4.46 -17.20
C ARG A 183 -13.60 4.72 -16.36
N THR A 184 -12.68 3.76 -16.34
CA THR A 184 -11.42 3.83 -15.59
C THR A 184 -10.24 3.51 -16.49
N TRP A 185 -9.11 4.16 -16.27
CA TRP A 185 -7.85 3.89 -16.94
C TRP A 185 -6.68 4.12 -15.99
N ILE A 186 -5.51 3.58 -16.33
CA ILE A 186 -4.34 3.59 -15.44
C ILE A 186 -3.24 4.48 -16.00
N GLU A 187 -2.76 5.40 -15.18
CA GLU A 187 -1.51 6.12 -15.37
C GLU A 187 -0.47 5.53 -14.41
N GLN A 188 0.71 5.21 -14.94
CA GLN A 188 1.85 4.72 -14.18
C GLN A 188 2.88 5.83 -14.08
N SER A 189 3.31 6.16 -12.86
CA SER A 189 4.47 7.02 -12.61
C SER A 189 5.59 6.17 -12.00
N ASP A 190 6.67 5.95 -12.74
CA ASP A 190 7.84 5.18 -12.33
C ASP A 190 8.97 6.10 -11.86
N PHE A 191 9.27 6.06 -10.56
CA PHE A 191 10.44 6.69 -9.96
C PHE A 191 11.59 5.67 -9.94
N ARG A 192 12.62 5.92 -10.75
CA ARG A 192 13.80 5.04 -10.87
C ARG A 192 15.08 5.86 -10.92
N GLN A 193 16.14 5.31 -10.35
CA GLN A 193 17.50 5.81 -10.44
C GLN A 193 18.45 4.63 -10.20
N ASP A 194 19.58 4.60 -10.90
CA ASP A 194 20.51 3.46 -10.84
C ASP A 194 20.97 3.18 -9.41
N GLY A 195 20.94 1.89 -9.04
CA GLY A 195 21.30 1.42 -7.70
C GLY A 195 20.29 1.77 -6.59
N ARG A 196 19.12 2.33 -6.91
CA ARG A 196 18.08 2.69 -5.93
C ARG A 196 16.82 1.82 -6.08
N PRO A 197 16.25 1.29 -4.99
CA PRO A 197 15.00 0.54 -5.07
C PRO A 197 13.84 1.40 -5.61
N PRO A 198 13.14 0.94 -6.66
CA PRO A 198 12.16 1.77 -7.38
C PRO A 198 10.88 2.03 -6.57
N VAL A 199 10.23 3.15 -6.88
CA VAL A 199 8.87 3.43 -6.43
C VAL A 199 7.96 3.62 -7.63
N ARG A 200 6.79 2.99 -7.63
CA ARG A 200 5.79 3.11 -8.69
C ARG A 200 4.47 3.60 -8.11
N LEU A 201 3.83 4.56 -8.77
CA LEU A 201 2.44 4.91 -8.53
C LEU A 201 1.59 4.43 -9.70
N LEU A 202 0.52 3.69 -9.41
CA LEU A 202 -0.58 3.42 -10.33
C LEU A 202 -1.77 4.30 -9.94
N THR A 203 -2.01 5.32 -10.74
CA THR A 203 -3.18 6.18 -10.64
C THR A 203 -4.34 5.56 -11.38
N VAL A 204 -5.41 5.23 -10.65
CA VAL A 204 -6.63 4.68 -11.22
C VAL A 204 -7.59 5.84 -11.50
N HIS A 205 -7.52 6.40 -12.70
CA HIS A 205 -8.43 7.48 -13.09
C HIS A 205 -9.87 6.99 -13.09
N GLY A 206 -10.76 7.73 -12.43
CA GLY A 206 -12.17 7.34 -12.26
C GLY A 206 -12.41 6.22 -11.26
N GLY A 207 -11.35 5.65 -10.67
CA GLY A 207 -11.41 4.62 -9.64
C GLY A 207 -11.67 5.19 -8.26
N GLY A 208 -12.35 4.42 -7.43
CA GLY A 208 -12.66 4.76 -6.04
C GLY A 208 -11.67 4.15 -5.03
N HIS A 209 -12.12 4.08 -3.77
CA HIS A 209 -11.45 3.43 -2.65
C HIS A 209 -11.55 1.90 -2.78
N THR A 210 -10.90 1.31 -3.77
CA THR A 210 -11.03 -0.12 -4.06
C THR A 210 -9.68 -0.76 -4.35
N VAL A 211 -9.64 -2.10 -4.34
CA VAL A 211 -8.50 -2.86 -4.86
C VAL A 211 -8.80 -3.19 -6.32
N PRO A 212 -8.09 -2.62 -7.32
CA PRO A 212 -8.24 -3.01 -8.72
C PRO A 212 -8.10 -4.52 -8.95
N GLY A 213 -9.05 -5.08 -9.70
CA GLY A 213 -9.15 -6.52 -9.94
C GLY A 213 -10.56 -6.97 -10.31
N PRO A 214 -10.80 -8.30 -10.42
CA PRO A 214 -12.07 -8.85 -10.88
C PRO A 214 -13.21 -8.73 -9.84
N GLY A 215 -12.89 -8.41 -8.58
CA GLY A 215 -13.85 -8.29 -7.49
C GLY A 215 -14.87 -7.17 -7.69
N ARG A 216 -16.04 -7.32 -7.07
CA ARG A 216 -17.05 -6.26 -6.98
C ARG A 216 -16.84 -5.49 -5.68
N ALA A 217 -16.79 -4.15 -5.78
CA ALA A 217 -16.81 -3.25 -4.64
C ALA A 217 -18.24 -2.73 -4.39
N PRO A 218 -18.62 -2.45 -3.13
CA PRO A 218 -19.82 -1.68 -2.84
C PRO A 218 -19.84 -0.32 -3.55
N PHE A 219 -21.00 0.13 -4.02
CA PHE A 219 -21.10 1.36 -4.83
C PHE A 219 -20.56 2.62 -4.10
N PHE A 220 -20.72 2.70 -2.78
CA PHE A 220 -20.33 3.88 -1.99
C PHE A 220 -18.81 4.05 -1.83
N ILE A 221 -18.01 3.03 -2.14
CA ILE A 221 -16.53 3.16 -2.18
C ILE A 221 -16.01 3.49 -3.58
N GLY A 222 -16.91 3.79 -4.53
CA GLY A 222 -16.58 4.20 -5.89
C GLY A 222 -16.29 3.03 -6.85
N ARG A 223 -15.78 3.34 -8.04
CA ARG A 223 -15.61 2.34 -9.12
C ARG A 223 -14.34 1.51 -8.92
N THR A 224 -14.42 0.23 -9.25
CA THR A 224 -13.25 -0.66 -9.33
C THR A 224 -12.76 -0.74 -10.77
N ALA A 225 -11.49 -0.44 -10.99
CA ALA A 225 -10.85 -0.73 -12.27
C ALA A 225 -10.64 -2.25 -12.42
N ARG A 226 -11.01 -2.77 -13.58
CA ARG A 226 -10.93 -4.20 -13.90
C ARG A 226 -9.81 -4.54 -14.90
N SER A 227 -9.22 -3.52 -15.50
CA SER A 227 -8.14 -3.64 -16.49
C SER A 227 -6.77 -3.93 -15.89
N VAL A 228 -6.61 -3.76 -14.58
CA VAL A 228 -5.37 -4.05 -13.84
C VAL A 228 -5.69 -4.88 -12.60
N SER A 229 -4.82 -5.85 -12.34
CA SER A 229 -4.78 -6.62 -11.10
C SER A 229 -3.69 -6.07 -10.20
N VAL A 230 -4.04 -5.64 -8.98
CA VAL A 230 -3.03 -5.20 -7.99
C VAL A 230 -1.99 -6.27 -7.75
N ALA A 231 -2.39 -7.53 -7.64
CA ALA A 231 -1.45 -8.60 -7.35
C ALA A 231 -0.52 -8.91 -8.54
N SER A 232 -0.95 -8.71 -9.79
CA SER A 232 -0.05 -8.77 -10.94
C SER A 232 0.94 -7.60 -10.95
N ALA A 233 0.45 -6.39 -10.63
CA ALA A 233 1.32 -5.22 -10.50
C ALA A 233 2.34 -5.36 -9.35
N VAL A 234 1.93 -5.96 -8.23
CA VAL A 234 2.82 -6.32 -7.11
C VAL A 234 3.86 -7.34 -7.56
N ALA A 235 3.43 -8.41 -8.22
CA ALA A 235 4.32 -9.45 -8.73
C ALA A 235 5.40 -8.88 -9.66
N GLU A 236 4.99 -8.03 -10.60
CA GLU A 236 5.89 -7.35 -11.54
C GLU A 236 6.85 -6.39 -10.82
N HIS A 237 6.33 -5.51 -9.94
CA HIS A 237 7.11 -4.46 -9.31
C HIS A 237 8.08 -4.98 -8.25
N LEU A 238 7.66 -5.99 -7.49
CA LEU A 238 8.44 -6.56 -6.38
C LEU A 238 9.18 -7.86 -6.74
N GLY A 239 9.00 -8.37 -7.97
CA GLY A 239 9.62 -9.62 -8.41
C GLY A 239 9.07 -10.87 -7.69
N ILE A 240 7.81 -10.84 -7.26
CA ILE A 240 7.16 -11.98 -6.58
C ILE A 240 6.50 -12.84 -7.65
N GLY A 241 6.94 -14.09 -7.82
CA GLY A 241 6.52 -14.95 -8.92
C GLY A 241 5.06 -15.42 -8.84
N VAL A 242 4.11 -14.64 -9.34
CA VAL A 242 2.73 -15.09 -9.56
C VAL A 242 2.63 -15.61 -11.00
N ALA A 243 2.51 -16.92 -11.19
CA ALA A 243 2.21 -17.47 -12.51
C ALA A 243 0.90 -16.84 -13.04
N PRO A 244 0.85 -16.37 -14.30
CA PRO A 244 -0.42 -15.96 -14.88
C PRO A 244 -1.37 -17.17 -14.86
N ARG A 245 -2.62 -16.98 -14.41
CA ARG A 245 -3.64 -18.01 -14.62
C ARG A 245 -3.88 -18.14 -16.14
N PRO A 246 -3.95 -19.36 -16.68
CA PRO A 246 -4.36 -19.58 -18.07
C PRO A 246 -5.78 -19.05 -18.33
#